data_AF-A0AA38ZCG9-F1
#
_entry.id   AF-A0AA38ZCG9-F1
#
_cell.length_a   1.000
_cell.length_b   1.000
_cell.length_c   1.000
_cell.angle_alpha   90.00
_cell.angle_beta   90.00
_cell.angle_gamma   90.00
#
_symmetry.space_group_name_H-M   'P 1'
#
loop_
_entity.id
_entity.type
_entity.pdbx_description
1 polymer ?
#
loop_
_entity_poly.entity_id
_entity_poly.type
_entity_poly.pdbx_seq_one_letter_code
_entity_poly.pdbx_strand_id
1 'polypeptide(L)'
;MEILQKLVPFTFLLVLLPSLVSSQEQANQVGNCTGNDNNPKLSPQLTFEATVHGFLLWASMGFLMPVGILIIRMSKTEECRRRLKILVYVHAALQIVSVLLVTAGAIMSIKNFENAFNNHHQRLGLALYGIIWLPALIGFFRPQRGTNGRSVWFFTHWILGTALSLLGIINIYTGLEAYHRKTRKSVRVWTIVFTIQISFVAFFYLFQEKWEYIQKQGVILGNEPTGPTNQQISPKEKKKELAMEPC
;
A
#
# COMPACT_ATOMS: atom_id res chain seq x y z
N MET A 1 21.44 8.42 -9.11
CA MET A 1 20.72 7.72 -10.20
C MET A 1 20.53 6.22 -9.95
N GLU A 2 21.33 5.57 -9.08
CA GLU A 2 21.24 4.11 -8.84
C GLU A 2 19.95 3.63 -8.15
N ILE A 3 19.33 4.46 -7.31
CA ILE A 3 18.07 4.11 -6.62
C ILE A 3 16.88 4.08 -7.61
N LEU A 4 16.91 4.96 -8.62
CA LEU A 4 15.86 5.03 -9.64
C LEU A 4 15.91 3.80 -10.56
N GLN A 5 17.11 3.29 -10.88
CA GLN A 5 17.29 2.04 -11.62
C GLN A 5 16.80 0.79 -10.88
N LYS A 6 16.78 0.79 -9.53
CA LYS A 6 16.29 -0.34 -8.72
C LYS A 6 14.77 -0.33 -8.48
N LEU A 7 14.12 0.83 -8.57
CA LEU A 7 12.67 0.97 -8.35
C LEU A 7 11.85 0.69 -9.61
N VAL A 8 12.35 1.10 -10.78
CA VAL A 8 11.73 0.85 -12.09
C VAL A 8 11.38 -0.64 -12.31
N PRO A 9 12.26 -1.62 -12.06
CA PRO A 9 11.91 -3.03 -12.25
C PRO A 9 10.85 -3.53 -11.25
N PHE A 10 10.78 -2.99 -10.03
CA PHE A 10 9.82 -3.42 -9.01
C PHE A 10 8.41 -2.91 -9.30
N THR A 11 8.29 -1.67 -9.81
CA THR A 11 7.02 -1.13 -10.31
C THR A 11 6.57 -1.81 -11.60
N PHE A 12 7.50 -2.17 -12.48
CA PHE A 12 7.19 -2.92 -13.70
C PHE A 12 6.72 -4.34 -13.36
N LEU A 13 7.30 -4.99 -12.35
CA LEU A 13 6.88 -6.31 -11.86
C LEU A 13 5.45 -6.29 -11.28
N LEU A 14 5.05 -5.21 -10.59
CA LEU A 14 3.69 -5.05 -10.06
C LEU A 14 2.63 -4.84 -11.14
N VAL A 15 2.99 -4.17 -12.24
CA VAL A 15 2.10 -3.91 -13.39
C VAL A 15 2.03 -5.12 -14.34
N LEU A 16 3.07 -5.97 -14.35
CA LEU A 16 3.11 -7.19 -15.17
C LEU A 16 2.51 -8.42 -14.49
N LEU A 17 2.33 -8.42 -13.16
CA LEU A 17 1.71 -9.53 -12.42
C LEU A 17 0.32 -9.95 -12.96
N PRO A 18 -0.59 -9.02 -13.33
CA PRO A 18 -1.84 -9.38 -13.99
C PRO A 18 -1.65 -10.03 -15.37
N SER A 19 -0.60 -9.63 -16.11
CA SER A 19 -0.34 -10.08 -17.48
C SER A 19 0.36 -11.45 -17.51
N LEU A 20 1.25 -11.73 -16.56
CA LEU A 20 1.97 -13.01 -16.48
C LEU A 20 1.04 -14.15 -16.01
N VAL A 21 0.09 -13.85 -15.13
CA VAL A 21 -0.97 -14.79 -14.72
C VAL A 21 -1.92 -15.08 -15.90
N SER A 22 -2.22 -14.09 -16.73
CA SER A 22 -3.07 -14.27 -17.92
C SER A 22 -2.41 -15.11 -19.02
N SER A 23 -1.10 -14.96 -19.27
CA SER A 23 -0.40 -15.71 -20.32
C SER A 23 -0.24 -17.21 -20.00
N GLN A 24 -0.16 -17.56 -18.71
CA GLN A 24 -0.03 -18.97 -18.30
C GLN A 24 -1.34 -19.75 -18.43
N GLU A 25 -2.51 -19.08 -18.43
CA GLU A 25 -3.79 -19.71 -18.75
C GLU A 25 -3.97 -19.94 -20.26
N GLN A 26 -3.44 -19.07 -21.12
CA GLN A 26 -3.61 -19.19 -22.58
C GLN A 26 -2.79 -20.35 -23.19
N ALA A 27 -1.64 -20.70 -22.59
CA ALA A 27 -0.81 -21.81 -23.06
C ALA A 27 -1.38 -23.21 -22.72
N ASN A 28 -2.37 -23.31 -21.82
CA ASN A 28 -2.95 -24.59 -21.38
C ASN A 28 -4.32 -24.91 -22.01
N GLN A 29 -4.81 -24.13 -22.98
CA GLN A 29 -6.11 -24.37 -23.64
C GLN A 29 -6.03 -24.79 -25.11
N VAL A 30 -4.92 -25.38 -25.56
CA VAL A 30 -4.88 -26.10 -26.84
C VAL A 30 -4.93 -27.59 -26.56
N GLY A 31 -6.14 -28.10 -26.37
CA GLY A 31 -6.38 -29.52 -26.07
C GLY A 31 -7.86 -29.88 -26.00
N ASN A 32 -8.44 -30.13 -27.18
CA ASN A 32 -9.62 -30.94 -27.49
C ASN A 32 -11.04 -30.61 -26.96
N CYS A 33 -11.95 -30.76 -27.93
CA CYS A 33 -13.38 -30.52 -27.98
C CYS A 33 -14.27 -31.30 -26.98
N THR A 34 -15.50 -30.78 -26.87
CA THR A 34 -16.78 -31.44 -26.52
C THR A 34 -16.94 -32.00 -25.10
N GLY A 35 -17.69 -31.27 -24.28
CA GLY A 35 -18.21 -31.77 -23.00
C GLY A 35 -19.26 -30.84 -22.42
N ASN A 36 -20.52 -31.30 -22.44
CA ASN A 36 -21.71 -30.80 -21.73
C ASN A 36 -21.42 -29.78 -20.59
N ASP A 37 -21.83 -28.53 -20.77
CA ASP A 37 -21.76 -27.45 -19.75
C ASP A 37 -22.80 -27.68 -18.63
N ASN A 38 -22.68 -28.80 -17.92
CA ASN A 38 -23.46 -29.10 -16.72
C ASN A 38 -22.77 -28.56 -15.46
N ASN A 39 -22.26 -27.33 -15.50
CA ASN A 39 -21.80 -26.68 -14.27
C ASN A 39 -23.04 -26.19 -13.50
N PRO A 40 -23.39 -26.76 -12.33
CA PRO A 40 -24.54 -26.32 -11.57
C PRO A 40 -24.36 -24.85 -11.19
N LYS A 41 -25.28 -24.02 -11.67
CA LYS A 41 -25.36 -22.60 -11.36
C LYS A 41 -25.48 -22.45 -9.84
N LEU A 42 -24.65 -21.60 -9.25
CA LEU A 42 -24.63 -21.39 -7.79
C LEU A 42 -26.02 -20.97 -7.29
N SER A 43 -26.46 -21.48 -6.14
CA SER A 43 -27.76 -21.09 -5.58
C SER A 43 -27.78 -19.58 -5.27
N PRO A 44 -28.98 -18.93 -5.27
CA PRO A 44 -29.09 -17.52 -4.92
C PRO A 44 -28.51 -17.19 -3.54
N GLN A 45 -28.69 -18.09 -2.56
CA GLN A 45 -28.17 -17.95 -1.20
C GLN A 45 -26.63 -17.96 -1.17
N LEU A 46 -26.00 -18.97 -1.81
CA LEU A 46 -24.55 -19.04 -1.91
C LEU A 46 -23.94 -17.84 -2.66
N THR A 47 -24.66 -17.31 -3.65
CA THR A 47 -24.23 -16.12 -4.40
C THR A 47 -24.26 -14.87 -3.52
N PHE A 48 -25.28 -14.74 -2.66
CA PHE A 48 -25.37 -13.67 -1.68
C PHE A 48 -24.24 -13.77 -0.65
N GLU A 49 -23.99 -14.95 -0.10
CA GLU A 49 -22.89 -15.18 0.85
C GLU A 49 -21.52 -14.89 0.22
N ALA A 50 -21.28 -15.32 -1.04
CA ALA A 50 -20.05 -14.97 -1.76
C ALA A 50 -19.89 -13.46 -1.95
N THR A 51 -21.00 -12.75 -2.15
CA THR A 51 -21.00 -11.28 -2.28
C THR A 51 -20.65 -10.62 -0.95
N VAL A 52 -21.30 -11.02 0.15
CA VAL A 52 -20.99 -10.53 1.50
C VAL A 52 -19.54 -10.84 1.87
N HIS A 53 -19.03 -12.02 1.51
CA HIS A 53 -17.65 -12.43 1.74
C HIS A 53 -16.71 -11.45 1.05
N GLY A 54 -16.92 -11.23 -0.25
CA GLY A 54 -16.14 -10.28 -1.04
C GLY A 54 -16.11 -8.88 -0.42
N PHE A 55 -17.26 -8.35 0.03
CA PHE A 55 -17.33 -7.03 0.66
C PHE A 55 -16.61 -6.96 2.01
N LEU A 56 -16.73 -7.97 2.87
CA LEU A 56 -16.02 -8.02 4.15
C LEU A 56 -14.51 -8.01 3.93
N LEU A 57 -14.01 -8.82 2.99
CA LEU A 57 -12.59 -8.95 2.70
C LEU A 57 -12.04 -7.71 1.99
N TRP A 58 -12.82 -7.09 1.09
CA TRP A 58 -12.49 -5.79 0.52
C TRP A 58 -12.37 -4.72 1.60
N ALA A 59 -13.40 -4.53 2.42
CA ALA A 59 -13.41 -3.52 3.47
C ALA A 59 -12.22 -3.70 4.43
N SER A 60 -11.91 -4.94 4.77
CA SER A 60 -10.78 -5.27 5.63
C SER A 60 -9.42 -5.08 4.95
N MET A 61 -9.04 -6.02 4.07
CA MET A 61 -7.69 -6.16 3.54
C MET A 61 -7.43 -5.20 2.39
N GLY A 62 -8.48 -4.85 1.65
CA GLY A 62 -8.41 -3.93 0.52
C GLY A 62 -8.42 -2.46 0.93
N PHE A 63 -9.02 -2.12 2.09
CA PHE A 63 -9.21 -0.74 2.52
C PHE A 63 -8.64 -0.43 3.90
N LEU A 64 -9.23 -0.97 4.98
CA LEU A 64 -8.87 -0.59 6.36
C LEU A 64 -7.41 -0.90 6.69
N MET A 65 -6.90 -2.06 6.28
CA MET A 65 -5.51 -2.44 6.55
C MET A 65 -4.51 -1.51 5.82
N PRO A 66 -4.61 -1.26 4.50
CA PRO A 66 -3.78 -0.28 3.81
C PRO A 66 -3.89 1.14 4.37
N VAL A 67 -5.10 1.60 4.71
CA VAL A 67 -5.32 2.91 5.34
C VAL A 67 -4.62 2.98 6.71
N GLY A 68 -4.72 1.93 7.51
CA GLY A 68 -4.00 1.84 8.78
C GLY A 68 -2.48 1.91 8.60
N ILE A 69 -1.93 1.32 7.53
CA ILE A 69 -0.51 1.41 7.17
C ILE A 69 -0.14 2.85 6.78
N LEU A 70 -0.96 3.54 5.97
CA LEU A 70 -0.73 4.94 5.61
C LEU A 70 -0.74 5.86 6.84
N ILE A 71 -1.69 5.67 7.75
CA ILE A 71 -1.83 6.49 8.96
C ILE A 71 -0.61 6.34 9.87
N ILE A 72 -0.16 5.11 10.16
CA ILE A 72 1.00 4.93 11.04
C ILE A 72 2.28 5.46 10.40
N ARG A 73 2.39 5.46 9.07
CA ARG A 73 3.56 5.97 8.37
C ARG A 73 3.73 7.48 8.53
N MET A 74 2.63 8.23 8.74
CA MET A 74 2.69 9.66 9.09
C MET A 74 3.44 9.92 10.40
N SER A 75 3.63 8.90 11.24
CA SER A 75 4.42 9.03 12.48
C SER A 75 5.90 9.32 12.23
N LYS A 76 6.44 9.05 11.02
CA LYS A 76 7.84 9.29 10.69
C LYS A 76 8.23 10.75 10.89
N THR A 77 7.34 11.66 10.54
CA THR A 77 7.61 13.11 10.51
C THR A 77 7.01 13.85 11.70
N GLU A 78 6.44 13.13 12.67
CA GLU A 78 5.66 13.71 13.76
C GLU A 78 6.48 13.75 15.06
N GLU A 79 6.82 14.97 15.48
CA GLU A 79 7.61 15.21 16.69
C GLU A 79 6.72 15.25 17.95
N CYS A 80 5.42 15.58 17.81
CA CYS A 80 4.53 15.67 18.94
C CYS A 80 4.21 14.27 19.51
N ARG A 81 4.68 14.01 20.72
CA ARG A 81 4.43 12.74 21.44
C ARG A 81 2.93 12.40 21.55
N ARG A 82 2.05 13.40 21.71
CA ARG A 82 0.59 13.18 21.80
C ARG A 82 0.03 12.70 20.47
N ARG A 83 0.35 13.37 19.36
CA ARG A 83 -0.09 12.98 18.01
C ARG A 83 0.44 11.61 17.63
N LEU A 84 1.70 11.32 17.96
CA LEU A 84 2.30 10.01 17.76
C LEU A 84 1.55 8.89 18.49
N LYS A 85 1.08 9.12 19.71
CA LYS A 85 0.21 8.16 20.43
C LYS A 85 -1.12 7.98 19.68
N ILE A 86 -1.76 9.07 19.25
CA ILE A 86 -3.02 9.02 18.50
C ILE A 86 -2.87 8.19 17.22
N LEU A 87 -1.82 8.42 16.43
CA LEU A 87 -1.55 7.66 15.20
C LEU A 87 -1.39 6.16 15.47
N VAL A 88 -0.71 5.79 16.57
CA VAL A 88 -0.58 4.38 17.00
C VAL A 88 -1.94 3.79 17.40
N TYR A 89 -2.77 4.52 18.14
CA TYR A 89 -4.09 4.04 18.54
C TYR A 89 -5.04 3.88 17.35
N VAL A 90 -5.07 4.86 16.44
CA VAL A 90 -5.88 4.80 15.23
C VAL A 90 -5.43 3.64 14.34
N HIS A 91 -4.11 3.47 14.14
CA HIS A 91 -3.56 2.32 13.44
C HIS A 91 -4.03 1.00 14.09
N ALA A 92 -3.83 0.85 15.40
CA ALA A 92 -4.23 -0.37 16.12
C ALA A 92 -5.73 -0.64 15.99
N ALA A 93 -6.58 0.36 16.14
CA ALA A 93 -8.03 0.22 16.01
C ALA A 93 -8.42 -0.26 14.59
N LEU A 94 -7.87 0.36 13.54
CA LEU A 94 -8.14 -0.06 12.16
C LEU A 94 -7.65 -1.48 11.89
N GLN A 95 -6.47 -1.87 12.39
CA GLN A 95 -5.97 -3.23 12.22
C GLN A 95 -6.81 -4.27 12.99
N ILE A 96 -7.26 -3.95 14.20
CA ILE A 96 -8.15 -4.84 14.98
C ILE A 96 -9.46 -5.04 14.22
N VAL A 97 -10.11 -3.96 13.75
CA VAL A 97 -11.34 -4.07 12.96
C VAL A 97 -11.10 -4.87 11.68
N SER A 98 -9.98 -4.65 10.99
CA SER A 98 -9.60 -5.41 9.80
C SER A 98 -9.50 -6.92 10.09
N VAL A 99 -8.75 -7.30 11.12
CA VAL A 99 -8.56 -8.71 11.51
C VAL A 99 -9.89 -9.37 11.88
N LEU A 100 -10.77 -8.67 12.61
CA LEU A 100 -12.11 -9.16 12.93
C LEU A 100 -12.96 -9.38 11.68
N LEU A 101 -12.94 -8.45 10.72
CA LEU A 101 -13.67 -8.60 9.45
C LEU A 101 -13.11 -9.74 8.59
N VAL A 102 -11.78 -9.93 8.52
CA VAL A 102 -11.19 -11.10 7.85
C VAL A 102 -11.65 -12.38 8.51
N THR A 103 -11.64 -12.42 9.84
CA THR A 103 -12.05 -13.60 10.61
C THR A 103 -13.52 -13.92 10.37
N ALA A 104 -14.41 -12.93 10.36
CA ALA A 104 -15.81 -13.11 10.03
C ALA A 104 -16.01 -13.64 8.61
N GLY A 105 -15.31 -13.04 7.63
CA GLY A 105 -15.34 -13.50 6.24
C GLY A 105 -14.78 -14.92 6.06
N ALA A 106 -13.74 -15.28 6.82
CA ALA A 106 -13.14 -16.61 6.85
C ALA A 106 -14.11 -17.66 7.42
N ILE A 107 -14.73 -17.38 8.57
CA ILE A 107 -15.75 -18.24 9.18
C ILE A 107 -16.89 -18.47 8.20
N MET A 108 -17.38 -17.41 7.56
CA MET A 108 -18.44 -17.52 6.57
C MET A 108 -18.01 -18.37 5.37
N SER A 109 -16.79 -18.18 4.86
CA SER A 109 -16.23 -18.99 3.78
C SER A 109 -16.13 -20.47 4.15
N ILE A 110 -15.73 -20.77 5.38
CA ILE A 110 -15.56 -22.15 5.86
C ILE A 110 -16.91 -22.84 6.03
N LYS A 111 -17.91 -22.13 6.56
CA LYS A 111 -19.24 -22.69 6.83
C LYS A 111 -20.07 -22.90 5.58
N ASN A 112 -19.96 -21.99 4.62
CA ASN A 112 -20.94 -21.88 3.54
C ASN A 112 -20.43 -22.33 2.18
N PHE A 113 -19.13 -22.31 1.94
CA PHE A 113 -18.58 -22.74 0.66
C PHE A 113 -18.03 -24.16 0.79
N GLU A 114 -18.40 -25.03 -0.16
CA GLU A 114 -17.74 -26.32 -0.34
C GLU A 114 -16.28 -26.03 -0.73
N ASN A 115 -15.39 -26.06 0.26
CA ASN A 115 -13.97 -25.73 0.13
C ASN A 115 -13.19 -26.84 -0.58
N ALA A 116 -13.68 -27.30 -1.74
CA ALA A 116 -12.87 -28.06 -2.67
C ALA A 116 -11.82 -27.08 -3.24
N PHE A 117 -10.62 -27.08 -2.66
CA PHE A 117 -9.51 -26.15 -2.92
C PHE A 117 -8.96 -26.26 -4.36
N ASN A 118 -9.74 -25.87 -5.36
CA ASN A 118 -9.38 -26.07 -6.76
C ASN A 118 -8.84 -24.80 -7.44
N ASN A 119 -8.85 -23.65 -6.77
CA ASN A 119 -8.37 -22.40 -7.34
C ASN A 119 -7.39 -21.65 -6.43
N HIS A 120 -6.65 -20.73 -7.05
CA HIS A 120 -5.60 -19.96 -6.39
C HIS A 120 -6.13 -19.08 -5.24
N HIS A 121 -7.30 -18.47 -5.43
CA HIS A 121 -7.95 -17.63 -4.42
C HIS A 121 -8.21 -18.40 -3.11
N GLN A 122 -8.77 -19.60 -3.17
CA GLN A 122 -9.04 -20.41 -1.97
C GLN A 122 -7.75 -20.81 -1.23
N ARG A 123 -6.71 -21.21 -1.96
CA ARG A 123 -5.41 -21.59 -1.38
C ARG A 123 -4.74 -20.42 -0.68
N LEU A 124 -4.71 -19.25 -1.33
CA LEU A 124 -4.15 -18.03 -0.78
C LEU A 124 -4.98 -17.52 0.41
N GLY A 125 -6.31 -17.51 0.28
CA GLY A 125 -7.24 -17.13 1.34
C GLY A 125 -7.08 -17.98 2.61
N LEU A 126 -6.95 -19.30 2.47
CA LEU A 126 -6.72 -20.19 3.62
C LEU A 126 -5.38 -19.88 4.31
N ALA A 127 -4.31 -19.68 3.54
CA ALA A 127 -3.02 -19.28 4.10
C ALA A 127 -3.13 -17.95 4.87
N LEU A 128 -3.82 -16.96 4.29
CA LEU A 128 -4.10 -15.67 4.94
C LEU A 128 -4.87 -15.85 6.25
N TYR A 129 -5.91 -16.69 6.30
CA TYR A 129 -6.70 -16.91 7.51
C TYR A 129 -5.85 -17.42 8.68
N GLY A 130 -4.88 -18.30 8.42
CA GLY A 130 -3.98 -18.83 9.44
C GLY A 130 -2.99 -17.79 9.97
N ILE A 131 -2.49 -16.90 9.10
CA ILE A 131 -1.38 -16.00 9.44
C ILE A 131 -1.81 -14.57 9.79
N ILE A 132 -3.07 -14.19 9.55
CA ILE A 132 -3.56 -12.81 9.73
C ILE A 132 -3.44 -12.30 11.18
N TRP A 133 -3.52 -13.21 12.15
CA TRP A 133 -3.38 -12.89 13.57
C TRP A 133 -1.94 -12.63 13.98
N LEU A 134 -0.95 -13.09 13.21
CA LEU A 134 0.47 -13.00 13.59
C LEU A 134 0.95 -11.54 13.68
N PRO A 135 0.73 -10.65 12.69
CA PRO A 135 1.13 -9.26 12.83
C PRO A 135 0.39 -8.52 13.94
N ALA A 136 -0.87 -8.88 14.21
CA ALA A 136 -1.65 -8.30 15.31
C ALA A 136 -1.04 -8.69 16.67
N LEU A 137 -0.69 -9.96 16.86
CA LEU A 137 -0.05 -10.44 18.08
C LEU A 137 1.34 -9.81 18.27
N ILE A 138 2.15 -9.76 17.21
CA ILE A 138 3.44 -9.05 17.23
C ILE A 138 3.22 -7.58 17.59
N GLY A 139 2.20 -6.94 17.01
CA GLY A 139 1.81 -5.56 17.31
C GLY A 139 1.45 -5.33 18.77
N PHE A 140 0.81 -6.30 19.43
CA PHE A 140 0.46 -6.26 20.84
C PHE A 140 1.70 -6.30 21.75
N PHE A 141 2.68 -7.15 21.43
CA PHE A 141 3.97 -7.25 22.15
C PHE A 141 4.98 -6.16 21.79
N ARG A 142 4.49 -4.96 21.45
CA ARG A 142 5.29 -3.79 21.07
C ARG A 142 6.29 -3.41 22.18
N PRO A 143 7.61 -3.54 21.97
CA PRO A 143 8.61 -3.22 23.01
C PRO A 143 8.63 -1.73 23.36
N GLN A 144 9.04 -1.40 24.58
CA GLN A 144 9.29 -0.01 24.99
C GLN A 144 10.37 0.64 24.11
N ARG A 145 10.37 1.98 24.03
CA ARG A 145 11.40 2.71 23.29
C ARG A 145 12.76 2.56 23.98
N GLY A 146 13.83 2.41 23.20
CA GLY A 146 15.21 2.30 23.69
C GLY A 146 15.67 0.87 24.03
N THR A 147 14.81 -0.14 23.86
CA THR A 147 15.23 -1.54 24.08
C THR A 147 15.87 -2.13 22.82
N ASN A 148 16.84 -3.04 23.00
CA ASN A 148 17.59 -3.66 21.89
C ASN A 148 16.69 -4.42 20.89
N GLY A 149 15.57 -4.99 21.37
CA GLY A 149 14.61 -5.73 20.53
C GLY A 149 13.67 -4.84 19.68
N ARG A 150 13.66 -3.52 19.89
CA ARG A 150 12.73 -2.60 19.24
C ARG A 150 12.89 -2.55 17.72
N SER A 151 14.14 -2.58 17.24
CA SER A 151 14.45 -2.52 15.81
C SER A 151 14.01 -3.79 15.08
N VAL A 152 14.35 -4.96 15.64
CA VAL A 152 13.93 -6.27 15.13
C VAL A 152 12.41 -6.37 15.11
N TRP A 153 11.74 -6.00 16.21
CA TRP A 153 10.28 -5.95 16.27
C TRP A 153 9.70 -5.07 15.17
N PHE A 154 10.25 -3.86 14.97
CA PHE A 154 9.75 -2.92 13.97
C PHE A 154 9.88 -3.49 12.56
N PHE A 155 11.06 -4.01 12.22
CA PHE A 155 11.30 -4.62 10.91
C PHE A 155 10.35 -5.80 10.65
N THR A 156 10.25 -6.74 11.59
CA THR A 156 9.39 -7.92 11.49
C THR A 156 7.91 -7.55 11.39
N HIS A 157 7.43 -6.65 12.25
CA HIS A 157 6.04 -6.19 12.22
C HIS A 157 5.71 -5.45 10.92
N TRP A 158 6.62 -4.58 10.46
CA TRP A 158 6.46 -3.82 9.22
C TRP A 158 6.43 -4.73 7.99
N ILE A 159 7.40 -5.65 7.85
CA ILE A 159 7.47 -6.52 6.67
C ILE A 159 6.29 -7.48 6.61
N LEU A 160 5.93 -8.11 7.74
CA LEU A 160 4.79 -9.03 7.79
C LEU A 160 3.47 -8.30 7.52
N GLY A 161 3.25 -7.14 8.16
CA GLY A 161 2.03 -6.35 7.93
C GLY A 161 1.89 -5.90 6.48
N THR A 162 2.99 -5.44 5.86
CA THR A 162 2.99 -5.03 4.45
C THR A 162 2.77 -6.21 3.52
N ALA A 163 3.44 -7.35 3.76
CA ALA A 163 3.27 -8.56 2.95
C ALA A 163 1.84 -9.09 3.01
N LEU A 164 1.23 -9.17 4.20
CA LEU A 164 -0.16 -9.61 4.32
C LEU A 164 -1.15 -8.65 3.66
N SER A 165 -0.90 -7.34 3.73
CA SER A 165 -1.73 -6.36 3.02
C SER A 165 -1.68 -6.57 1.51
N LEU A 166 -0.48 -6.76 0.94
CA LEU A 166 -0.31 -7.05 -0.50
C LEU A 166 -0.96 -8.38 -0.91
N LEU A 167 -0.73 -9.45 -0.13
CA LEU A 167 -1.37 -10.75 -0.39
C LEU A 167 -2.90 -10.65 -0.29
N GLY A 168 -3.44 -9.85 0.63
CA GLY A 168 -4.86 -9.57 0.73
C GLY A 168 -5.43 -8.87 -0.51
N ILE A 169 -4.71 -7.88 -1.06
CA ILE A 169 -5.09 -7.21 -2.32
C ILE A 169 -5.10 -8.21 -3.49
N ILE A 170 -4.08 -9.05 -3.61
CA ILE A 170 -4.01 -10.11 -4.63
C ILE A 170 -5.17 -11.09 -4.45
N ASN A 171 -5.49 -11.46 -3.21
CA ASN A 171 -6.58 -12.36 -2.90
C ASN A 171 -7.95 -11.79 -3.30
N ILE A 172 -8.13 -10.47 -3.22
CA ILE A 172 -9.36 -9.80 -3.67
C ILE A 172 -9.50 -9.85 -5.19
N TYR A 173 -8.43 -9.57 -5.95
CA TYR A 173 -8.46 -9.67 -7.42
C TYR A 173 -8.79 -11.08 -7.89
N THR A 174 -8.10 -12.08 -7.34
CA THR A 174 -8.35 -13.49 -7.67
C THR A 174 -9.73 -13.96 -7.20
N GLY A 175 -10.26 -13.38 -6.12
CA GLY A 175 -11.63 -13.61 -5.64
C GLY A 175 -12.70 -13.05 -6.57
N LEU A 176 -12.50 -11.84 -7.12
CA LEU A 176 -13.39 -11.27 -8.15
C LEU A 176 -13.43 -12.13 -9.41
N GLU A 177 -12.27 -12.63 -9.84
CA GLU A 177 -12.16 -13.53 -10.99
C GLU A 177 -12.85 -14.88 -10.72
N ALA A 178 -12.65 -15.46 -9.53
CA ALA A 178 -13.34 -16.67 -9.11
C ALA A 178 -14.87 -16.49 -9.06
N TYR A 179 -15.33 -15.34 -8.54
CA TYR A 179 -16.75 -14.97 -8.53
C TYR A 179 -17.31 -14.87 -9.95
N HIS A 180 -16.59 -14.22 -10.86
CA HIS A 180 -17.00 -14.11 -12.26
C HIS A 180 -17.12 -15.48 -12.92
N ARG A 181 -16.11 -16.35 -12.77
CA ARG A 181 -16.14 -17.71 -13.34
C ARG A 181 -17.33 -18.52 -12.82
N LYS A 182 -17.62 -18.44 -11.52
CA LYS A 182 -18.66 -19.26 -10.88
C LYS A 182 -20.08 -18.75 -11.11
N THR A 183 -20.27 -17.43 -11.18
CA THR A 183 -21.61 -16.80 -11.30
C THR A 183 -21.94 -16.31 -12.71
N ARG A 184 -20.94 -16.19 -13.59
CA ARG A 184 -21.00 -15.54 -14.91
C ARG A 184 -21.44 -14.07 -14.87
N LYS A 185 -21.52 -13.45 -13.68
CA LYS A 185 -21.83 -12.03 -13.50
C LYS A 185 -20.61 -11.18 -13.78
N SER A 186 -20.79 -10.04 -14.45
CA SER A 186 -19.69 -9.11 -14.70
C SER A 186 -19.15 -8.53 -13.39
N VAL A 187 -17.83 -8.62 -13.21
CA VAL A 187 -17.10 -8.00 -12.09
C VAL A 187 -16.32 -6.75 -12.51
N ARG A 188 -16.39 -6.36 -13.79
CA ARG A 188 -15.57 -5.30 -14.39
C ARG A 188 -15.63 -3.98 -13.61
N VAL A 189 -16.83 -3.54 -13.22
CA VAL A 189 -17.01 -2.30 -12.46
C VAL A 189 -16.32 -2.38 -11.10
N TRP A 190 -16.50 -3.50 -10.39
CA TRP A 190 -15.86 -3.75 -9.09
C TRP A 190 -14.34 -3.77 -9.21
N THR A 191 -13.80 -4.44 -10.23
CA THR A 191 -12.36 -4.43 -10.51
C THR A 191 -11.84 -3.03 -10.75
N ILE A 192 -12.51 -2.22 -11.59
CA ILE A 192 -12.10 -0.83 -11.87
C ILE A 192 -12.09 0.01 -10.59
N VAL A 193 -13.17 -0.05 -9.79
CA VAL A 193 -13.26 0.70 -8.53
C VAL A 193 -12.16 0.28 -7.58
N PHE A 194 -11.91 -1.03 -7.44
CA PHE A 194 -10.84 -1.53 -6.58
C PHE A 194 -9.45 -1.09 -7.07
N THR A 195 -9.19 -1.15 -8.37
CA THR A 195 -7.93 -0.69 -8.95
C THR A 195 -7.71 0.79 -8.71
N ILE A 196 -8.70 1.64 -8.95
CA ILE A 196 -8.62 3.08 -8.66
C ILE A 196 -8.31 3.31 -7.17
N GLN A 197 -9.00 2.61 -6.27
CA GLN A 197 -8.75 2.69 -4.83
C GLN A 197 -7.30 2.33 -4.48
N ILE A 198 -6.79 1.19 -4.97
CA ILE A 198 -5.42 0.75 -4.69
C ILE A 198 -4.39 1.71 -5.33
N SER A 199 -4.67 2.26 -6.51
CA SER A 199 -3.83 3.29 -7.12
C SER A 199 -3.75 4.55 -6.26
N PHE A 200 -4.85 5.01 -5.66
CA PHE A 200 -4.82 6.13 -4.71
C PHE A 200 -4.01 5.80 -3.46
N VAL A 201 -4.21 4.62 -2.88
CA VAL A 201 -3.44 4.16 -1.71
C VAL A 201 -1.93 4.13 -2.03
N ALA A 202 -1.55 3.58 -3.19
CA ALA A 202 -0.18 3.53 -3.64
C ALA A 202 0.39 4.93 -3.89
N PHE A 203 -0.38 5.81 -4.53
CA PHE A 203 -0.01 7.21 -4.73
C PHE A 203 0.28 7.90 -3.39
N PHE A 204 -0.62 7.82 -2.41
CA PHE A 204 -0.41 8.41 -1.09
C PHE A 204 0.78 7.78 -0.35
N TYR A 205 0.98 6.47 -0.48
CA TYR A 205 2.13 5.78 0.11
C TYR A 205 3.46 6.34 -0.41
N LEU A 206 3.57 6.51 -1.73
CA LEU A 206 4.75 7.08 -2.38
C LEU A 206 4.90 8.58 -2.09
N PHE A 207 3.77 9.30 -2.08
CA PHE A 207 3.74 10.73 -1.80
C PHE A 207 4.25 11.06 -0.39
N GLN A 208 3.88 10.28 0.63
CA GLN A 208 4.38 10.43 1.99
C GLN A 208 5.91 10.35 2.07
N GLU A 209 6.56 9.55 1.21
CA GLU A 209 8.02 9.47 1.16
C GLU A 209 8.65 10.75 0.58
N LYS A 210 8.05 11.32 -0.45
CA LYS A 210 8.57 12.51 -1.14
C LYS A 210 8.19 13.82 -0.47
N TRP A 211 7.19 13.83 0.41
CA TRP A 211 6.67 15.04 1.04
C TRP A 211 7.77 15.89 1.71
N GLU A 212 8.63 15.28 2.54
CA GLU A 212 9.73 16.00 3.20
C GLU A 212 10.73 16.59 2.20
N TYR A 213 11.00 15.90 1.09
CA TYR A 213 11.90 16.38 0.05
C TYR A 213 11.31 17.59 -0.68
N ILE A 214 10.01 17.53 -1.02
CA ILE A 214 9.29 18.64 -1.68
C ILE A 214 9.28 19.89 -0.79
N GLN A 215 9.00 19.73 0.52
CA GLN A 215 9.03 20.85 1.47
C GLN A 215 10.42 21.50 1.54
N LYS A 216 11.49 20.70 1.55
CA LYS A 216 12.87 21.22 1.58
C LYS A 216 13.26 21.97 0.30
N GLN A 217 12.77 21.53 -0.87
CA GLN A 217 13.02 22.23 -2.14
C GLN A 217 12.31 23.59 -2.20
N GLY A 218 11.08 23.68 -1.68
CA GLY A 218 10.33 24.95 -1.62
C GLY A 218 10.97 26.00 -0.71
N VAL A 219 11.63 25.58 0.37
CA VAL A 219 12.31 26.50 1.32
C VAL A 219 13.64 27.02 0.77
N ILE A 220 14.37 26.24 -0.03
CA ILE A 220 15.66 26.67 -0.61
C ILE A 220 15.48 27.79 -1.64
N LEU A 221 14.37 27.81 -2.39
CA LEU A 221 14.06 28.87 -3.35
C LEU A 221 13.62 30.20 -2.71
N GLY A 222 13.20 30.18 -1.44
CA GLY A 222 12.71 31.38 -0.72
C GLY A 222 13.80 32.16 0.02
N ASN A 223 15.00 31.60 0.16
CA ASN A 223 16.10 32.16 0.95
C ASN A 223 17.31 32.60 0.09
N GLU A 224 17.16 32.80 -1.23
CA GLU A 224 18.18 33.55 -1.97
C GLU A 224 18.24 34.98 -1.40
N PRO A 225 19.36 35.40 -0.80
CA PRO A 225 19.57 36.81 -0.53
C PRO A 225 19.71 37.46 -1.90
N THR A 226 18.80 38.36 -2.27
CA THR A 226 19.13 39.39 -3.26
C THR A 226 20.39 40.09 -2.75
N GLY A 227 21.54 39.69 -3.29
CA GLY A 227 22.82 40.30 -3.00
C GLY A 227 22.77 41.80 -3.28
N PRO A 228 23.56 42.62 -2.56
CA PRO A 228 23.48 44.06 -2.70
C PRO A 228 23.85 44.45 -4.13
N THR A 229 22.92 45.12 -4.81
CA THR A 229 23.18 45.80 -6.08
C THR A 229 24.41 46.70 -5.91
N ASN A 230 25.42 46.44 -6.73
CA ASN A 230 26.60 47.27 -6.98
C ASN A 230 26.36 48.76 -6.68
N GLN A 231 26.90 49.27 -5.57
CA GLN A 231 27.16 50.69 -5.45
C GLN A 231 28.43 51.01 -6.24
N GLN A 232 28.17 51.48 -7.45
CA GLN A 232 29.05 52.19 -8.36
C GLN A 232 30.03 53.11 -7.60
N ILE A 233 31.33 52.81 -7.72
CA ILE A 233 32.42 53.70 -7.30
C ILE A 233 32.31 55.00 -8.12
N SER A 234 32.07 56.12 -7.45
CA SER A 234 32.04 57.45 -8.04
C SER A 234 33.46 57.96 -8.30
N PRO A 235 33.77 58.52 -9.49
CA PRO A 235 35.10 59.03 -9.82
C PRO A 235 35.32 60.40 -9.16
N LYS A 236 35.54 60.43 -7.84
CA LYS A 236 35.89 61.69 -7.14
C LYS A 236 37.00 61.61 -6.10
N GLU A 237 37.69 60.47 -5.98
CA GLU A 237 38.84 60.33 -5.07
C GLU A 237 40.21 60.35 -5.75
N LYS A 238 40.28 60.47 -7.08
CA LYS A 238 41.56 60.47 -7.81
C LYS A 238 42.27 61.84 -7.90
N LYS A 239 41.85 62.84 -7.12
CA LYS A 239 42.39 64.21 -7.22
C LYS A 239 42.89 64.81 -5.90
N LYS A 240 43.29 63.97 -4.94
CA LYS A 240 43.92 64.44 -3.69
C LYS A 240 45.31 63.85 -3.39
N GLU A 241 45.91 63.15 -4.35
CA GLU A 241 47.23 62.51 -4.19
C GLU A 241 48.31 63.09 -5.11
N LEU A 242 48.19 64.38 -5.50
CA LEU A 242 49.18 65.02 -6.38
C LEU A 242 49.48 66.48 -6.05
N ALA A 243 49.12 66.96 -4.87
CA ALA A 243 49.58 68.26 -4.41
C ALA A 243 49.69 68.26 -2.88
N MET A 244 50.89 67.99 -2.38
CA MET A 244 51.60 68.83 -1.39
C MET A 244 52.68 68.03 -0.67
N GLU A 245 53.91 68.16 -1.18
CA GLU A 245 55.14 68.35 -0.40
C GLU A 245 55.86 69.57 -1.03
N PRO A 246 56.85 70.24 -0.41
CA PRO A 246 57.32 70.22 0.98
C PRO A 246 57.50 71.65 1.59
N CYS A 247 57.71 71.71 2.91
CA CYS A 247 58.60 72.61 3.70
C CYS A 247 58.12 72.68 5.16
#